data_AF-A0A6M4IW64-F1
#
_entry.id   AF-A0A6M4IW64-F1
#
_cell.length_a   1.000
_cell.length_b   1.000
_cell.length_c   1.000
_cell.angle_alpha   90.00
_cell.angle_beta   90.00
_cell.angle_gamma   90.00
#
_symmetry.space_group_name_H-M   'P 1'
#
loop_
_entity.id
_entity.type
_entity.pdbx_description
1 polymer ?
#
loop_
_entity_poly.entity_id
_entity_poly.type
_entity_poly.pdbx_seq_one_letter_code
_entity_poly.pdbx_strand_id
1 'polypeptide(L)'
;MNPMTPLTLEQLRDLAPLYALGMLDADERAVFDRGLQTPEFRDALERELVTHRAAAELMATAQPVAPPPGLKGRLMERIAAEKRATVVAPVEVELVIAPVVAPIETPREPVTDNVRELAMARRAEAADVAPKRADAVRQTPESRATRAVTPPTPTAIIELSARRTARTAWWTAGALGTALAASIVIAVDFRNQAAALEDRATQDDARIARTEAKLAEREKTLQTLLEGRGNVVLVNLNPAQPAGPGMQVFWNVREGKAVVNAYGLAPVASNRAYMLWMIRDGKPVPLKLFTPGDDGRAIVASVELPTTTSGITLLAVTEESSAGAEAPTMTPFLVGSVPTKGATQ
;
A
#
# COMPACT_ATOMS: atom_id res chain seq x y z
N MET A 1 17.10 16.57 8.40
CA MET A 1 16.00 17.57 8.28
C MET A 1 16.36 18.84 9.08
N ASN A 2 15.58 19.92 9.07
CA ASN A 2 15.76 21.02 10.04
C ASN A 2 14.95 20.71 11.32
N PRO A 3 15.56 20.47 12.50
CA PRO A 3 14.90 19.80 13.65
C PRO A 3 13.82 20.62 14.39
N MET A 4 13.52 21.82 13.89
CA MET A 4 12.60 22.80 14.47
C MET A 4 11.24 22.87 13.75
N THR A 5 11.07 22.25 12.58
CA THR A 5 9.78 22.24 11.86
C THR A 5 8.87 21.13 12.41
N PRO A 6 7.68 21.43 12.95
CA PRO A 6 6.71 20.40 13.30
C PRO A 6 6.11 19.77 12.03
N LEU A 7 6.04 18.44 12.00
CA LEU A 7 5.44 17.69 10.89
C LEU A 7 3.91 17.77 10.94
N THR A 8 3.27 17.71 9.76
CA THR A 8 1.83 17.49 9.65
C THR A 8 1.48 16.01 9.91
N LEU A 9 0.21 15.73 10.17
CA LEU A 9 -0.29 14.35 10.30
C LEU A 9 -0.02 13.50 9.04
N GLU A 10 -0.07 14.12 7.86
CA GLU A 10 0.23 13.47 6.58
C GLU A 10 1.72 13.07 6.48
N GLN A 11 2.63 13.98 6.84
CA GLN A 11 4.07 13.68 6.90
C GLN A 11 4.42 12.64 7.97
N LEU A 12 3.69 12.60 9.10
CA LEU A 12 3.85 11.54 10.09
C LEU A 12 3.29 10.20 9.59
N ARG A 13 2.23 10.19 8.77
CA ARG A 13 1.74 8.98 8.11
C ARG A 13 2.76 8.43 7.11
N ASP A 14 3.38 9.28 6.30
CA ASP A 14 4.42 8.86 5.34
C ASP A 14 5.64 8.22 6.03
N LEU A 15 6.01 8.69 7.22
CA LEU A 15 7.11 8.14 8.02
C LEU A 15 6.70 6.93 8.89
N ALA A 16 5.40 6.66 9.08
CA ALA A 16 4.91 5.60 9.97
C ALA A 16 5.39 4.18 9.62
N PRO A 17 5.52 3.76 8.34
CA PRO A 17 6.11 2.47 7.99
C PRO A 17 7.58 2.36 8.41
N LEU A 18 8.36 3.42 8.20
CA LEU A 18 9.79 3.46 8.56
C LEU A 18 9.99 3.50 10.07
N TYR A 19 9.14 4.24 10.81
CA TYR A 19 9.13 4.23 12.27
C TYR A 19 8.80 2.84 12.83
N ALA A 20 7.80 2.16 12.27
CA ALA A 20 7.40 0.82 12.67
C ALA A 20 8.47 -0.26 12.37
N LEU A 21 9.22 -0.10 11.27
CA LEU A 21 10.38 -0.94 10.92
C LEU A 21 11.67 -0.57 11.66
N GLY A 22 11.68 0.54 12.41
CA GLY A 22 12.88 1.04 13.10
C GLY A 22 13.97 1.60 12.16
N MET A 23 13.58 2.06 10.97
CA MET A 23 14.49 2.51 9.89
C MET A 23 14.72 4.02 9.81
N LEU A 24 14.00 4.83 10.59
CA LEU A 24 14.24 6.28 10.69
C LEU A 24 15.59 6.59 11.34
N ASP A 25 16.21 7.71 10.96
CA ASP A 25 17.38 8.24 11.67
C ASP A 25 17.03 8.82 13.06
N ALA A 26 18.06 9.22 13.82
CA ALA A 26 17.88 9.72 15.18
C ALA A 26 17.11 11.06 15.26
N ASP A 27 17.26 11.95 14.28
CA ASP A 27 16.58 13.24 14.22
C ASP A 27 15.13 13.05 13.74
N GLU A 28 14.93 12.28 12.67
CA GLU A 28 13.62 11.91 12.15
C GLU A 28 12.77 11.22 13.22
N ARG A 29 13.35 10.26 13.94
CA ARG A 29 12.69 9.59 15.06
C ARG A 29 12.36 10.56 16.20
N ALA A 30 13.27 11.46 16.58
CA ALA A 30 13.02 12.46 17.61
C ALA A 30 11.92 13.46 17.23
N VAL A 31 11.73 13.74 15.93
CA VAL A 31 10.59 14.54 15.42
C VAL A 31 9.30 13.70 15.39
N PHE A 32 9.37 12.41 15.05
CA PHE A 32 8.22 11.49 15.08
C PHE A 32 7.69 11.27 16.51
N ASP A 33 8.58 10.94 17.46
CA ASP A 33 8.26 10.76 18.88
C ASP A 33 7.70 12.06 19.52
N ARG A 34 8.07 13.23 18.98
CA ARG A 34 7.48 14.53 19.32
C ARG A 34 6.08 14.71 18.75
N GLY A 35 5.84 14.29 17.50
CA GLY A 35 4.52 14.26 16.87
C GLY A 35 3.52 13.36 17.62
N LEU A 36 3.98 12.21 18.13
CA LEU A 36 3.19 11.30 18.96
C LEU A 36 2.84 11.85 20.36
N GLN A 37 3.35 13.02 20.77
CA GLN A 37 2.89 13.69 22.00
C GLN A 37 1.51 14.34 21.82
N THR A 38 1.16 14.75 20.61
CA THR A 38 -0.18 15.25 20.26
C THR A 38 -1.19 14.09 20.27
N PRO A 39 -2.23 14.09 21.13
CA PRO A 39 -3.19 12.99 21.21
C PRO A 39 -3.89 12.71 19.87
N GLU A 40 -4.32 13.78 19.18
CA GLU A 40 -5.00 13.70 17.88
C GLU A 40 -4.16 12.96 16.81
N PHE A 41 -2.84 13.15 16.81
CA PHE A 41 -1.94 12.48 15.88
C PHE A 41 -1.65 11.03 16.31
N ARG A 42 -1.54 10.79 17.62
CA ARG A 42 -1.39 9.44 18.19
C ARG A 42 -2.58 8.56 17.85
N ASP A 43 -3.80 9.05 18.10
CA ASP A 43 -5.05 8.31 17.90
C ASP A 43 -5.36 8.09 16.41
N ALA A 44 -4.92 9.03 15.54
CA ALA A 44 -5.00 8.88 14.10
C ALA A 44 -4.04 7.81 13.55
N LEU A 45 -2.80 7.75 14.08
CA LEU A 45 -1.74 6.86 13.61
C LEU A 45 -1.71 5.49 14.31
N GLU A 46 -2.40 5.31 15.44
CA GLU A 46 -2.37 4.07 16.24
C GLU A 46 -2.61 2.81 15.39
N ARG A 47 -3.70 2.79 14.63
CA ARG A 47 -4.07 1.65 13.78
C ARG A 47 -3.03 1.37 12.70
N GLU A 48 -2.47 2.41 12.09
CA GLU A 48 -1.47 2.30 11.01
C GLU A 48 -0.14 1.76 11.57
N LEU A 49 0.31 2.29 12.72
CA LEU A 49 1.50 1.80 13.42
C LEU A 49 1.36 0.36 13.90
N VAL A 50 0.18 -0.06 14.36
CA VAL A 50 -0.11 -1.47 14.70
C VAL A 50 -0.03 -2.36 13.44
N THR A 51 -0.64 -1.94 12.33
CA THR A 51 -0.58 -2.71 11.06
C THR A 51 0.84 -2.85 10.54
N HIS A 52 1.64 -1.78 10.54
CA HIS A 52 3.03 -1.84 10.06
C HIS A 52 3.93 -2.69 10.98
N ARG A 53 3.74 -2.65 12.30
CA ARG A 53 4.45 -3.55 13.23
C ARG A 53 4.09 -5.01 13.03
N ALA A 54 2.80 -5.33 12.89
CA ALA A 54 2.37 -6.70 12.62
C ALA A 54 2.95 -7.25 11.29
N ALA A 55 3.04 -6.41 10.25
CA ALA A 55 3.71 -6.78 9.00
C ALA A 55 5.21 -7.03 9.18
N ALA A 56 5.90 -6.19 9.98
CA ALA A 56 7.31 -6.38 10.32
C ALA A 56 7.57 -7.67 11.11
N GLU A 57 6.72 -7.98 12.10
CA GLU A 57 6.78 -9.20 12.90
C GLU A 57 6.58 -10.45 12.02
N LEU A 58 5.58 -10.45 11.13
CA LEU A 58 5.35 -11.53 10.18
C LEU A 58 6.60 -11.79 9.32
N MET A 59 7.23 -10.74 8.77
CA MET A 59 8.48 -10.87 8.02
C MET A 59 9.64 -11.39 8.88
N ALA A 60 9.76 -10.95 10.13
CA ALA A 60 10.80 -11.41 11.05
C ALA A 60 10.68 -12.91 11.40
N THR A 61 9.47 -13.48 11.41
CA THR A 61 9.28 -14.92 11.65
C THR A 61 9.66 -15.84 10.48
N ALA A 62 9.95 -15.30 9.29
CA ALA A 62 10.17 -16.09 8.08
C ALA A 62 11.41 -17.00 8.12
N GLN A 63 12.42 -16.69 8.94
CA GLN A 63 13.60 -17.53 9.15
C GLN A 63 14.04 -17.51 10.64
N PRO A 64 13.59 -18.45 11.48
CA PRO A 64 13.98 -18.50 12.89
C PRO A 64 15.44 -18.96 13.05
N VAL A 65 16.34 -18.01 13.30
CA VAL A 65 17.75 -18.29 13.63
C VAL A 65 17.87 -18.82 15.05
N ALA A 66 18.60 -19.93 15.24
CA ALA A 66 18.83 -20.50 16.55
C ALA A 66 19.63 -19.53 17.46
N PRO A 67 19.11 -19.13 18.63
CA PRO A 67 19.78 -18.15 19.48
C PRO A 67 21.07 -18.72 20.11
N PRO A 68 22.15 -17.93 20.23
CA PRO A 68 23.41 -18.40 20.82
C PRO A 68 23.25 -18.99 22.23
N PRO A 69 24.00 -20.06 22.57
CA PRO A 69 23.93 -20.69 23.87
C PRO A 69 24.22 -19.69 25.00
N GLY A 70 23.49 -19.81 26.11
CA GLY A 70 23.60 -18.90 27.25
C GLY A 70 22.93 -17.52 27.07
N LEU A 71 22.40 -17.17 25.89
CA LEU A 71 21.69 -15.88 25.70
C LEU A 71 20.53 -15.69 26.68
N LYS A 72 19.69 -16.72 26.85
CA LYS A 72 18.57 -16.71 27.81
C LYS A 72 19.03 -16.50 29.26
N GLY A 73 20.17 -17.06 29.65
CA GLY A 73 20.75 -16.87 30.99
C GLY A 73 21.12 -15.42 31.24
N ARG A 74 21.96 -14.84 30.36
CA ARG A 74 22.40 -13.44 30.45
C ARG A 74 21.23 -12.44 30.38
N LEU A 75 20.19 -12.74 29.60
CA LEU A 75 18.99 -11.91 29.53
C LEU A 75 18.18 -11.95 30.84
N MET A 76 17.96 -13.13 31.40
CA MET A 76 17.24 -13.29 32.68
C MET A 76 18.01 -12.68 33.85
N GLU A 77 19.34 -12.81 33.86
CA GLU A 77 20.23 -12.15 34.82
C GLU A 77 20.13 -10.62 34.73
N ARG A 78 20.15 -10.06 33.51
CA ARG A 78 19.97 -8.62 33.30
C ARG A 78 18.58 -8.13 33.75
N ILE A 79 17.51 -8.83 33.39
CA ILE A 79 16.14 -8.50 33.84
C ILE A 79 16.02 -8.58 35.37
N ALA A 80 16.64 -9.58 35.99
CA ALA A 80 16.67 -9.71 37.45
C ALA A 80 17.46 -8.56 38.11
N ALA A 81 18.60 -8.17 37.55
CA ALA A 81 19.40 -7.04 38.03
C ALA A 81 18.67 -5.70 37.86
N GLU A 82 18.02 -5.48 36.73
CA GLU A 82 17.25 -4.26 36.42
C GLU A 82 16.03 -4.12 37.34
N LYS A 83 15.27 -5.22 37.55
CA LYS A 83 14.19 -5.30 38.55
C LYS A 83 14.69 -5.10 39.99
N ARG A 84 15.97 -5.39 40.28
CA ARG A 84 16.62 -5.12 41.57
C ARG A 84 17.03 -3.65 41.70
N ALA A 85 17.47 -3.03 40.60
CA ALA A 85 17.84 -1.62 40.54
C ALA A 85 16.63 -0.67 40.64
N THR A 86 15.44 -1.09 40.21
CA THR A 86 14.19 -0.34 40.48
C THR A 86 13.77 -0.39 41.96
N VAL A 87 14.26 -1.37 42.74
CA VAL A 87 14.00 -1.48 44.18
C VAL A 87 15.17 -0.88 44.97
N VAL A 88 15.34 0.43 44.84
CA VAL A 88 16.09 1.22 45.82
C VAL A 88 15.27 1.34 47.11
N ALA A 89 15.96 1.35 48.25
CA ALA A 89 15.36 1.30 49.58
C ALA A 89 14.36 2.44 49.86
N PRO A 90 13.40 2.24 50.80
CA PRO A 90 12.57 3.34 51.27
C PRO A 90 13.45 4.47 51.84
N VAL A 91 13.28 5.67 51.31
CA VAL A 91 13.86 6.87 51.92
C VAL A 91 13.06 7.17 53.17
N GLU A 92 13.69 6.99 54.33
CA GLU A 92 13.12 7.37 55.62
C GLU A 92 13.14 8.90 55.73
N VAL A 93 12.00 9.54 55.45
CA VAL A 93 11.87 11.01 55.41
C VAL A 93 11.78 11.55 56.84
N GLU A 94 12.92 11.74 57.49
CA GLU A 94 13.00 12.49 58.74
C GLU A 94 12.64 13.96 58.47
N LEU A 95 11.50 14.39 59.03
CA LEU A 95 10.84 15.66 58.68
C LEU A 95 11.48 16.86 59.40
N VAL A 96 12.72 17.21 59.04
CA VAL A 96 13.43 18.37 59.60
C VAL A 96 12.87 19.68 59.02
N ILE A 97 11.87 20.25 59.69
CA ILE A 97 11.30 21.56 59.33
C ILE A 97 12.23 22.68 59.80
N ALA A 98 13.01 23.27 58.89
CA ALA A 98 13.80 24.48 59.14
C ALA A 98 13.16 25.70 58.42
N PRO A 99 12.73 26.75 59.14
CA PRO A 99 12.09 27.90 58.53
C PRO A 99 13.13 28.90 57.99
N VAL A 100 13.24 29.03 56.67
CA VAL A 100 14.01 30.11 56.03
C VAL A 100 13.06 31.01 55.24
N VAL A 101 12.67 32.11 55.87
CA VAL A 101 11.99 33.23 55.20
C VAL A 101 13.06 34.13 54.58
N ALA A 102 13.05 34.26 53.26
CA ALA A 102 13.78 35.29 52.52
C ALA A 102 12.88 35.83 51.39
N PRO A 103 12.89 37.14 51.06
CA PRO A 103 11.99 37.70 50.06
C PRO A 103 12.39 37.31 48.64
N ILE A 104 11.42 37.00 47.79
CA ILE A 104 11.62 36.93 46.34
C ILE A 104 11.53 38.35 45.80
N GLU A 105 12.66 39.04 45.68
CA GLU A 105 12.74 40.22 44.81
C GLU A 105 12.52 39.79 43.35
N THR A 106 11.67 40.51 42.64
CA THR A 106 11.33 40.21 41.25
C THR A 106 11.99 41.23 40.32
N PRO A 107 12.99 40.82 39.50
CA PRO A 107 13.53 41.68 38.46
C PRO A 107 12.45 41.99 37.43
N ARG A 108 12.04 43.27 37.36
CA ARG A 108 11.17 43.78 36.29
C ARG A 108 12.03 44.22 35.11
N GLU A 109 12.06 43.43 34.05
CA GLU A 109 12.48 43.96 32.74
C GLU A 109 11.36 44.81 32.11
N PRO A 110 11.69 45.90 31.40
CA PRO A 110 10.70 46.80 30.82
C PRO A 110 10.09 46.23 29.54
N VAL A 111 8.77 46.18 29.48
CA VAL A 111 8.02 45.93 28.23
C VAL A 111 8.30 47.08 27.24
N THR A 112 8.71 46.74 26.02
CA THR A 112 8.86 47.70 24.91
C THR A 112 7.84 47.39 23.80
N ASP A 113 7.09 48.42 23.38
CA ASP A 113 5.95 48.31 22.46
C ASP A 113 6.35 48.05 21.00
N ASN A 114 6.57 46.78 20.63
CA ASN A 114 6.91 46.37 19.25
C ASN A 114 5.77 45.64 18.49
N VAL A 115 4.50 45.88 18.87
CA VAL A 115 3.32 45.30 18.18
C VAL A 115 3.04 45.99 16.83
N ARG A 116 3.73 47.09 16.49
CA ARG A 116 3.34 47.98 15.35
C ARG A 116 4.11 47.78 14.03
N GLU A 117 5.32 47.20 14.04
CA GLU A 117 6.08 47.01 12.79
C GLU A 117 5.61 45.81 11.95
N LEU A 118 5.34 44.67 12.59
CA LEU A 118 5.02 43.41 11.89
C LEU A 118 3.72 43.48 11.05
N ALA A 119 2.88 44.49 11.28
CA ALA A 119 1.64 44.73 10.57
C ALA A 119 1.80 45.39 9.19
N MET A 120 2.94 46.05 8.89
CA MET A 120 3.12 46.76 7.62
C MET A 120 3.83 45.93 6.54
N ALA A 121 4.70 44.98 6.92
CA ALA A 121 5.45 44.15 5.98
C ALA A 121 4.56 43.28 5.06
N ARG A 122 3.41 42.79 5.55
CA ARG A 122 2.50 41.91 4.80
C ARG A 122 1.63 42.57 3.72
N ARG A 123 1.78 43.88 3.45
CA ARG A 123 0.95 44.61 2.47
C ARG A 123 1.64 44.91 1.14
N ALA A 124 2.92 44.58 0.99
CA ALA A 124 3.67 44.80 -0.25
C ALA A 124 3.70 43.58 -1.20
N GLU A 125 3.53 42.36 -0.69
CA GLU A 125 3.77 41.11 -1.42
C GLU A 125 2.46 40.39 -1.80
N ALA A 126 1.55 41.14 -2.44
CA ALA A 126 0.25 40.64 -2.91
C ALA A 126 -0.18 41.32 -4.24
N ALA A 127 0.78 41.77 -5.04
CA ALA A 127 0.54 42.73 -6.13
C ALA A 127 1.26 42.42 -7.47
N ASP A 128 1.77 41.20 -7.69
CA ASP A 128 2.27 40.79 -9.02
C ASP A 128 2.11 39.29 -9.33
N VAL A 129 0.90 38.86 -9.71
CA VAL A 129 0.67 37.75 -10.65
C VAL A 129 -0.59 38.05 -11.47
N ALA A 130 -0.43 38.61 -12.67
CA ALA A 130 -1.52 38.78 -13.64
C ALA A 130 -1.46 37.68 -14.72
N PRO A 131 -2.48 36.82 -14.88
CA PRO A 131 -2.44 35.72 -15.85
C PRO A 131 -2.62 36.22 -17.29
N LYS A 132 -1.61 36.01 -18.14
CA LYS A 132 -1.76 36.14 -19.60
C LYS A 132 -2.75 35.10 -20.13
N ARG A 133 -3.91 35.55 -20.60
CA ARG A 133 -4.69 34.85 -21.63
C ARG A 133 -4.63 35.67 -22.92
N ALA A 134 -4.42 34.98 -24.04
CA ALA A 134 -4.43 35.57 -25.36
C ALA A 134 -5.77 35.30 -26.01
N ASP A 135 -6.50 36.34 -26.40
CA ASP A 135 -7.79 36.23 -27.06
C ASP A 135 -7.78 36.78 -28.49
N ALA A 136 -8.39 35.96 -29.35
CA ALA A 136 -8.70 36.11 -30.76
C ALA A 136 -8.56 37.51 -31.42
N VAL A 137 -7.81 37.53 -32.53
CA VAL A 137 -8.00 38.49 -33.62
C VAL A 137 -9.48 38.50 -34.04
N ARG A 138 -10.12 39.68 -34.03
CA ARG A 138 -11.40 39.92 -34.71
C ARG A 138 -11.21 40.86 -35.88
N GLN A 139 -11.87 40.53 -36.99
CA GLN A 139 -11.85 41.28 -38.24
C GLN A 139 -12.87 42.42 -38.22
N THR A 140 -12.67 43.41 -39.07
CA THR A 140 -13.59 44.53 -39.32
C THR A 140 -14.86 44.09 -40.08
N PRO A 141 -15.93 44.90 -40.00
CA PRO A 141 -16.64 45.24 -41.23
C PRO A 141 -16.90 46.76 -41.40
N GLU A 142 -17.48 47.12 -42.54
CA GLU A 142 -17.49 48.45 -43.17
C GLU A 142 -18.59 49.42 -42.67
N SER A 143 -18.30 50.73 -42.72
CA SER A 143 -19.19 51.82 -43.26
C SER A 143 -18.58 53.22 -43.04
N ARG A 144 -18.95 54.30 -43.75
CA ARG A 144 -19.35 54.57 -45.16
C ARG A 144 -19.62 56.08 -45.30
N ALA A 145 -19.02 56.76 -46.30
CA ALA A 145 -19.27 58.16 -46.70
C ALA A 145 -18.84 59.26 -45.66
N THR A 146 -18.60 60.54 -45.99
CA THR A 146 -19.19 61.38 -47.07
C THR A 146 -18.26 62.49 -47.64
N ARG A 147 -17.96 62.40 -48.95
CA ARG A 147 -17.89 63.46 -50.00
C ARG A 147 -17.17 64.82 -49.77
N ALA A 148 -15.98 64.93 -50.36
CA ALA A 148 -15.46 66.11 -51.10
C ALA A 148 -14.49 65.60 -52.22
N VAL A 149 -14.18 66.20 -53.40
CA VAL A 149 -14.46 67.49 -54.11
C VAL A 149 -13.27 68.48 -54.12
N THR A 150 -12.52 68.75 -55.22
CA THR A 150 -12.36 68.05 -56.53
C THR A 150 -10.87 68.07 -57.04
N PRO A 151 -10.37 68.60 -58.22
CA PRO A 151 -8.99 68.28 -58.73
C PRO A 151 -8.18 69.57 -59.11
N PRO A 152 -7.23 69.63 -60.11
CA PRO A 152 -6.40 68.62 -60.80
C PRO A 152 -4.88 68.95 -60.93
N THR A 153 -4.05 67.97 -61.32
CA THR A 153 -2.93 68.08 -62.31
C THR A 153 -2.37 66.67 -62.63
N PRO A 154 -1.69 66.42 -63.78
CA PRO A 154 -1.86 65.13 -64.46
C PRO A 154 -0.59 64.32 -64.82
N THR A 155 -0.84 63.13 -65.37
CA THR A 155 -0.01 62.36 -66.32
C THR A 155 1.30 61.73 -65.82
N ALA A 156 1.23 60.42 -65.57
CA ALA A 156 2.27 59.48 -65.96
C ALA A 156 1.59 58.20 -66.49
N ILE A 157 1.66 57.97 -67.81
CA ILE A 157 1.13 56.76 -68.46
C ILE A 157 2.30 55.83 -68.71
N ILE A 158 2.25 54.60 -68.19
CA ILE A 158 3.14 53.51 -68.58
C ILE A 158 2.26 52.29 -68.90
N GLU A 159 2.58 51.62 -70.01
CA GLU A 159 1.67 50.73 -70.71
C GLU A 159 1.52 49.34 -70.07
N LEU A 160 0.35 48.73 -70.27
CA LEU A 160 0.16 47.30 -70.03
C LEU A 160 0.86 46.49 -71.14
N SER A 161 2.12 46.10 -70.92
CA SER A 161 2.82 45.19 -71.83
C SER A 161 2.13 43.81 -71.83
N ALA A 162 1.52 43.47 -72.96
CA ALA A 162 0.63 42.31 -73.06
C ALA A 162 1.39 40.96 -73.03
N ARG A 163 0.81 40.02 -72.28
CA ARG A 163 1.02 38.55 -72.26
C ARG A 163 2.03 37.98 -73.27
N ARG A 164 3.15 37.43 -72.77
CA ARG A 164 3.83 36.30 -73.44
C ARG A 164 3.24 34.98 -72.96
N THR A 165 2.42 34.34 -73.79
CA THR A 165 1.97 32.95 -73.60
C THR A 165 3.11 31.98 -73.95
N ALA A 166 3.86 31.53 -72.94
CA ALA A 166 5.07 30.72 -73.12
C ALA A 166 5.06 29.40 -72.31
N ARG A 167 4.35 28.39 -72.85
CA ARG A 167 4.61 26.94 -72.70
C ARG A 167 5.31 26.46 -71.40
N THR A 168 4.61 26.55 -70.27
CA THR A 168 4.98 25.89 -69.00
C THR A 168 3.86 24.96 -68.53
N ALA A 169 4.13 23.80 -67.91
CA ALA A 169 5.30 22.93 -68.02
C ALA A 169 4.83 21.50 -67.66
N TRP A 170 5.15 20.49 -68.47
CA TRP A 170 4.69 19.09 -68.25
C TRP A 170 5.14 18.48 -66.91
N TRP A 171 6.09 19.12 -66.23
CA TRP A 171 6.63 18.75 -64.92
C TRP A 171 5.70 19.12 -63.75
N THR A 172 4.79 20.09 -63.89
CA THR A 172 3.85 20.45 -62.82
C THR A 172 2.77 19.38 -62.59
N ALA A 173 2.42 18.62 -63.64
CA ALA A 173 1.51 17.48 -63.53
C ALA A 173 2.11 16.35 -62.66
N GLY A 174 3.42 16.10 -62.77
CA GLY A 174 4.12 15.12 -61.93
C GLY A 174 4.16 15.52 -60.46
N ALA A 175 4.41 16.80 -60.17
CA ALA A 175 4.48 17.33 -58.80
C ALA A 175 3.13 17.24 -58.05
N LEU A 176 2.00 17.35 -58.75
CA LEU A 176 0.68 17.19 -58.14
C LEU A 176 0.38 15.72 -57.80
N GLY A 177 0.81 14.79 -58.66
CA GLY A 177 0.67 13.35 -58.43
C GLY A 177 1.49 12.85 -57.24
N THR A 178 2.74 13.31 -57.07
CA THR A 178 3.58 12.93 -55.94
C THR A 178 3.07 13.48 -54.61
N ALA A 179 2.56 14.72 -54.59
CA ALA A 179 1.93 15.30 -53.39
C ALA A 179 0.67 14.51 -52.96
N LEU A 180 -0.18 14.12 -53.92
CA LEU A 180 -1.38 13.34 -53.64
C LEU A 180 -1.04 11.92 -53.18
N ALA A 181 -0.06 11.25 -53.80
CA ALA A 181 0.45 9.96 -53.34
C ALA A 181 1.02 10.04 -51.91
N ALA A 182 1.79 11.08 -51.59
CA ALA A 182 2.30 11.31 -50.23
C ALA A 182 1.16 11.52 -49.22
N SER A 183 0.11 12.27 -49.57
CA SER A 183 -1.06 12.43 -48.70
C SER A 183 -1.82 11.12 -48.45
N ILE A 184 -1.87 10.21 -49.44
CA ILE A 184 -2.47 8.88 -49.27
C ILE A 184 -1.62 8.01 -48.32
N VAL A 185 -0.29 8.03 -48.47
CA VAL A 185 0.62 7.32 -47.55
C VAL A 185 0.49 7.84 -46.12
N ILE A 186 0.46 9.17 -45.93
CA ILE A 186 0.25 9.79 -44.62
C ILE A 186 -1.14 9.44 -44.05
N ALA A 187 -2.20 9.46 -44.86
CA ALA A 187 -3.54 9.11 -44.41
C ALA A 187 -3.67 7.63 -44.03
N VAL A 188 -3.00 6.72 -44.75
CA VAL A 188 -2.93 5.29 -44.39
C VAL A 188 -2.14 5.08 -43.11
N ASP A 189 -0.97 5.72 -42.97
CA ASP A 189 -0.16 5.63 -41.76
C ASP A 189 -0.90 6.17 -40.54
N PHE A 190 -1.54 7.34 -40.64
CA PHE A 190 -2.34 7.91 -39.56
C PHE A 190 -3.55 7.03 -39.19
N ARG A 191 -4.13 6.32 -40.17
CA ARG A 191 -5.21 5.34 -39.93
C ARG A 191 -4.70 4.07 -39.24
N ASN A 192 -3.50 3.61 -39.58
CA ASN A 192 -2.82 2.50 -38.91
C ASN A 192 -2.43 2.88 -37.47
N GLN A 193 -1.94 4.11 -37.25
CA GLN A 193 -1.66 4.64 -35.91
C GLN A 193 -2.94 4.75 -35.07
N ALA A 194 -4.05 5.21 -35.63
CA ALA A 194 -5.34 5.27 -34.94
C ALA A 194 -5.82 3.87 -34.52
N ALA A 195 -5.82 2.89 -35.43
CA ALA A 195 -6.15 1.50 -35.10
C ALA A 195 -5.22 0.91 -34.02
N ALA A 196 -3.90 1.17 -34.11
CA ALA A 196 -2.93 0.72 -33.12
C ALA A 196 -3.05 1.41 -31.75
N LEU A 197 -3.76 2.54 -31.64
CA LEU A 197 -4.13 3.17 -30.36
C LEU A 197 -5.42 2.56 -29.80
N GLU A 198 -6.38 2.21 -30.65
CA GLU A 198 -7.63 1.53 -30.28
C GLU A 198 -7.38 0.09 -29.79
N ASP A 199 -6.49 -0.65 -30.47
CA ASP A 199 -5.97 -1.96 -30.03
C ASP A 199 -5.25 -1.88 -28.66
N ARG A 200 -4.56 -0.75 -28.36
CA ARG A 200 -3.90 -0.54 -27.07
C ARG A 200 -4.90 -0.23 -25.97
N ALA A 201 -5.85 0.67 -26.22
CA ALA A 201 -6.90 1.01 -25.26
C ALA A 201 -7.68 -0.25 -24.84
N THR A 202 -8.14 -1.05 -25.81
CA THR A 202 -8.85 -2.31 -25.53
C THR A 202 -7.97 -3.36 -24.85
N GLN A 203 -6.66 -3.41 -25.14
CA GLN A 203 -5.72 -4.27 -24.42
C GLN A 203 -5.50 -3.82 -22.96
N ASP A 204 -5.41 -2.51 -22.70
CA ASP A 204 -5.22 -1.96 -21.37
C ASP A 204 -6.49 -2.05 -20.52
N ASP A 205 -7.68 -1.81 -21.08
CA ASP A 205 -8.96 -2.11 -20.44
C ASP A 205 -9.05 -3.59 -20.02
N ALA A 206 -8.66 -4.50 -20.92
CA ALA A 206 -8.61 -5.93 -20.64
C ALA A 206 -7.53 -6.30 -19.59
N ARG A 207 -6.48 -5.49 -19.40
CA ARG A 207 -5.50 -5.65 -18.30
C ARG A 207 -6.04 -5.13 -16.98
N ILE A 208 -6.73 -3.98 -17.00
CA ILE A 208 -7.38 -3.38 -15.82
C ILE A 208 -8.42 -4.36 -15.27
N ALA A 209 -9.39 -4.79 -16.08
CA ALA A 209 -10.43 -5.73 -15.64
C ALA A 209 -9.87 -7.06 -15.10
N ARG A 210 -8.79 -7.59 -15.68
CA ARG A 210 -8.08 -8.79 -15.17
C ARG A 210 -7.35 -8.55 -13.85
N THR A 211 -6.91 -7.31 -13.60
CA THR A 211 -6.21 -6.92 -12.37
C THR A 211 -7.22 -6.65 -11.25
N GLU A 212 -8.32 -5.97 -11.55
CA GLU A 212 -9.47 -5.78 -10.66
C GLU A 212 -10.10 -7.11 -10.25
N ALA A 213 -10.30 -8.06 -11.17
CA ALA A 213 -10.80 -9.39 -10.84
C ALA A 213 -9.88 -10.13 -9.84
N LYS A 214 -8.56 -10.05 -10.03
CA LYS A 214 -7.56 -10.63 -9.10
C LYS A 214 -7.51 -9.89 -7.76
N LEU A 215 -7.74 -8.57 -7.76
CA LEU A 215 -7.87 -7.79 -6.53
C LEU A 215 -9.14 -8.18 -5.77
N ALA A 216 -10.29 -8.30 -6.43
CA ALA A 216 -11.53 -8.75 -5.81
C ALA A 216 -11.46 -10.20 -5.28
N GLU A 217 -10.76 -11.09 -5.97
CA GLU A 217 -10.48 -12.46 -5.50
C GLU A 217 -9.58 -12.47 -4.24
N ARG A 218 -8.51 -11.67 -4.24
CA ARG A 218 -7.62 -11.49 -3.09
C ARG A 218 -8.35 -10.84 -1.92
N GLU A 219 -9.10 -9.78 -2.17
CA GLU A 219 -9.85 -9.06 -1.16
C GLU A 219 -10.91 -9.97 -0.55
N LYS A 220 -11.66 -10.74 -1.35
CA LYS A 220 -12.59 -11.76 -0.84
C LYS A 220 -11.89 -12.84 0.01
N THR A 221 -10.65 -13.19 -0.31
CA THR A 221 -9.85 -14.14 0.47
C THR A 221 -9.40 -13.53 1.80
N LEU A 222 -8.91 -12.28 1.80
CA LEU A 222 -8.57 -11.52 3.01
C LEU A 222 -9.82 -11.25 3.86
N GLN A 223 -10.93 -10.91 3.24
CA GLN A 223 -12.22 -10.69 3.87
C GLN A 223 -12.72 -11.98 4.55
N THR A 224 -12.54 -13.16 3.94
CA THR A 224 -12.80 -14.45 4.60
C THR A 224 -11.90 -14.69 5.83
N LEU A 225 -10.70 -14.11 5.86
CA LEU A 225 -9.78 -14.16 7.01
C LEU A 225 -10.07 -13.08 8.08
N LEU A 226 -10.70 -11.96 7.70
CA LEU A 226 -10.79 -10.72 8.51
C LEU A 226 -12.23 -10.34 8.93
N GLU A 227 -13.27 -10.83 8.26
CA GLU A 227 -14.67 -10.70 8.70
C GLU A 227 -14.96 -11.46 10.00
N GLY A 228 -14.04 -12.34 10.40
CA GLY A 228 -13.89 -12.90 11.73
C GLY A 228 -13.59 -11.85 12.82
N ARG A 229 -14.48 -10.85 12.95
CA ARG A 229 -14.61 -9.91 14.08
C ARG A 229 -14.94 -10.70 15.36
N GLY A 230 -13.89 -11.30 15.90
CA GLY A 230 -13.91 -12.27 16.99
C GLY A 230 -13.97 -13.72 16.53
N ASN A 231 -13.08 -14.55 17.08
CA ASN A 231 -13.11 -16.03 17.05
C ASN A 231 -12.63 -16.71 15.73
N VAL A 232 -11.61 -16.14 15.07
CA VAL A 232 -10.71 -16.92 14.19
C VAL A 232 -9.73 -17.73 15.06
N VAL A 233 -9.56 -19.01 14.76
CA VAL A 233 -8.60 -19.92 15.40
C VAL A 233 -7.53 -20.30 14.38
N LEU A 234 -6.26 -20.10 14.74
CA LEU A 234 -5.12 -20.62 14.00
C LEU A 234 -4.75 -22.01 14.55
N VAL A 235 -4.73 -23.01 13.68
CA VAL A 235 -4.18 -24.35 13.97
C VAL A 235 -2.93 -24.54 13.11
N ASN A 236 -1.78 -24.69 13.75
CA ASN A 236 -0.52 -25.05 13.07
C ASN A 236 -0.40 -26.58 13.07
N LEU A 237 -0.42 -27.19 11.88
CA LEU A 237 -0.13 -28.61 11.69
C LEU A 237 1.35 -28.76 11.34
N ASN A 238 2.07 -29.42 12.23
CA ASN A 238 3.52 -29.57 12.16
C ASN A 238 3.91 -30.97 11.68
N PRO A 239 5.08 -31.10 11.03
CA PRO A 239 5.64 -32.40 10.65
C PRO A 239 6.12 -33.18 11.87
N ALA A 240 6.11 -34.51 11.78
CA ALA A 240 6.60 -35.40 12.83
C ALA A 240 8.13 -35.29 13.07
N GLN A 241 8.87 -34.62 12.18
CA GLN A 241 10.30 -34.35 12.28
C GLN A 241 10.55 -32.86 11.96
N PRO A 242 11.48 -32.17 12.66
CA PRO A 242 11.55 -30.70 12.71
C PRO A 242 11.99 -30.01 11.40
N ALA A 243 12.33 -30.76 10.35
CA ALA A 243 12.51 -30.26 9.00
C ALA A 243 11.57 -31.02 8.06
N GLY A 244 10.64 -30.30 7.41
CA GLY A 244 9.61 -30.91 6.58
C GLY A 244 8.55 -29.90 6.12
N PRO A 245 7.46 -30.36 5.48
CA PRO A 245 6.30 -29.53 5.14
C PRO A 245 5.66 -28.92 6.39
N GLY A 246 4.86 -27.87 6.20
CA GLY A 246 4.01 -27.31 7.24
C GLY A 246 2.67 -26.84 6.70
N MET A 247 1.67 -26.73 7.57
CA MET A 247 0.34 -26.23 7.22
C MET A 247 -0.26 -25.39 8.35
N GLN A 248 -0.92 -24.30 7.95
CA GLN A 248 -1.65 -23.39 8.82
C GLN A 248 -3.12 -23.41 8.41
N VAL A 249 -4.03 -23.63 9.36
CA VAL A 249 -5.48 -23.55 9.15
C VAL A 249 -6.03 -22.36 9.92
N PHE A 250 -6.54 -21.38 9.19
CA PHE A 250 -7.20 -20.18 9.71
C PHE A 250 -8.71 -20.43 9.68
N TRP A 251 -9.30 -20.75 10.82
CA TRP A 251 -10.69 -21.18 10.94
C TRP A 251 -11.54 -20.10 11.61
N ASN A 252 -12.45 -19.51 10.84
CA ASN A 252 -13.51 -18.67 11.38
C ASN A 252 -14.59 -19.58 12.01
N VAL A 253 -14.51 -19.73 13.33
CA VAL A 253 -15.39 -20.64 14.09
C VAL A 253 -16.83 -20.11 14.17
N ARG A 254 -17.07 -18.81 13.92
CA ARG A 254 -18.45 -18.27 13.84
C ARG A 254 -19.16 -18.74 12.58
N GLU A 255 -18.46 -18.75 11.45
CA GLU A 255 -19.03 -19.04 10.12
C GLU A 255 -18.89 -20.52 9.70
N GLY A 256 -18.07 -21.30 10.39
CA GLY A 256 -17.80 -22.69 10.01
C GLY A 256 -16.98 -22.80 8.71
N LYS A 257 -16.14 -21.79 8.44
CA LYS A 257 -15.29 -21.72 7.25
C LYS A 257 -13.83 -21.58 7.65
N ALA A 258 -12.95 -22.18 6.87
CA ALA A 258 -11.51 -22.06 7.04
C ALA A 258 -10.78 -21.86 5.71
N VAL A 259 -9.63 -21.21 5.82
CA VAL A 259 -8.62 -21.11 4.76
C VAL A 259 -7.38 -21.87 5.23
N VAL A 260 -6.82 -22.68 4.35
CA VAL A 260 -5.62 -23.48 4.61
C VAL A 260 -4.46 -22.91 3.80
N ASN A 261 -3.30 -22.71 4.43
CA ASN A 261 -2.03 -22.35 3.81
C ASN A 261 -1.01 -23.44 4.11
N ALA A 262 -0.58 -24.19 3.10
CA ALA A 262 0.43 -25.24 3.21
C ALA A 262 1.65 -24.96 2.34
N TYR A 263 2.81 -25.45 2.78
CA TYR A 263 4.11 -25.20 2.15
C TYR A 263 5.08 -26.37 2.34
N GLY A 264 6.02 -26.52 1.42
CA GLY A 264 7.03 -27.60 1.46
C GLY A 264 6.46 -29.00 1.20
N LEU A 265 5.25 -29.09 0.65
CA LEU A 265 4.62 -30.36 0.28
C LEU A 265 5.31 -30.96 -0.96
N ALA A 266 5.35 -32.30 -1.04
CA ALA A 266 5.88 -32.98 -2.20
C ALA A 266 4.87 -32.96 -3.36
N PRO A 267 5.32 -32.95 -4.62
CA PRO A 267 4.44 -33.23 -5.76
C PRO A 267 3.84 -34.64 -5.66
N VAL A 268 2.53 -34.75 -5.84
CA VAL A 268 1.79 -36.02 -5.80
C VAL A 268 1.52 -36.56 -7.20
N ALA A 269 1.42 -37.88 -7.34
CA ALA A 269 1.03 -38.50 -8.61
C ALA A 269 -0.42 -38.17 -9.01
N SER A 270 -0.77 -38.25 -10.29
CA SER A 270 -2.08 -37.84 -10.81
C SER A 270 -3.29 -38.64 -10.28
N ASN A 271 -3.05 -39.82 -9.71
CA ASN A 271 -4.04 -40.64 -9.01
C ASN A 271 -4.03 -40.45 -7.47
N ARG A 272 -3.31 -39.45 -6.96
CA ARG A 272 -3.09 -39.17 -5.54
C ARG A 272 -3.42 -37.71 -5.23
N ALA A 273 -3.78 -37.43 -3.99
CA ALA A 273 -4.03 -36.08 -3.49
C ALA A 273 -3.78 -36.03 -1.98
N TYR A 274 -3.52 -34.85 -1.42
CA TYR A 274 -3.52 -34.69 0.03
C TYR A 274 -4.96 -34.55 0.54
N MET A 275 -5.29 -35.25 1.62
CA MET A 275 -6.56 -35.08 2.34
C MET A 275 -6.30 -34.42 3.69
N LEU A 276 -7.02 -33.33 3.95
CA LEU A 276 -7.18 -32.76 5.28
C LEU A 276 -8.31 -33.47 6.04
N TRP A 277 -8.03 -33.85 7.28
CA TRP A 277 -8.95 -34.53 8.20
C TRP A 277 -9.17 -33.71 9.46
N MET A 278 -10.37 -33.83 10.02
CA MET A 278 -10.72 -33.43 11.38
C MET A 278 -10.84 -34.68 12.25
N ILE A 279 -10.08 -34.77 13.34
CA ILE A 279 -10.29 -35.81 14.35
C ILE A 279 -11.27 -35.28 15.38
N ARG A 280 -12.48 -35.84 15.37
CA ARG A 280 -13.57 -35.49 16.28
C ARG A 280 -14.00 -36.71 17.09
N ASP A 281 -14.06 -36.56 18.41
CA ASP A 281 -14.49 -37.61 19.33
C ASP A 281 -13.74 -38.95 19.09
N GLY A 282 -12.44 -38.85 18.76
CA GLY A 282 -11.54 -39.96 18.42
C GLY A 282 -11.66 -40.51 16.98
N LYS A 283 -12.63 -40.04 16.18
CA LYS A 283 -12.90 -40.52 14.82
C LYS A 283 -12.39 -39.53 13.75
N PRO A 284 -11.77 -40.01 12.66
CA PRO A 284 -11.44 -39.16 11.53
C PRO A 284 -12.71 -38.79 10.73
N VAL A 285 -12.78 -37.54 10.29
CA VAL A 285 -13.78 -37.00 9.38
C VAL A 285 -13.04 -36.33 8.22
N PRO A 286 -13.26 -36.75 6.95
CA PRO A 286 -12.63 -36.11 5.80
C PRO A 286 -13.20 -34.70 5.61
N LEU A 287 -12.33 -33.70 5.39
CA LEU A 287 -12.75 -32.32 5.12
C LEU A 287 -12.57 -31.92 3.66
N LYS A 288 -11.38 -32.19 3.10
CA LYS A 288 -11.00 -31.65 1.79
C LYS A 288 -9.84 -32.41 1.16
N LEU A 289 -10.01 -32.79 -0.11
CA LEU A 289 -8.92 -33.17 -1.01
C LEU A 289 -8.32 -31.91 -1.66
N PHE A 290 -7.00 -31.89 -1.81
CA PHE A 290 -6.28 -30.85 -2.52
C PHE A 290 -4.94 -31.38 -3.08
N THR A 291 -4.36 -30.66 -4.03
CA THR A 291 -3.00 -30.88 -4.55
C THR A 291 -2.18 -29.61 -4.33
N PRO A 292 -0.85 -29.71 -4.12
CA PRO A 292 0.02 -28.54 -4.16
C PRO A 292 0.19 -28.05 -5.61
N GLY A 293 0.63 -26.80 -5.76
CA GLY A 293 1.24 -26.32 -7.00
C GLY A 293 2.68 -26.82 -7.16
N ASP A 294 3.30 -26.51 -8.30
CA ASP A 294 4.67 -26.92 -8.64
C ASP A 294 5.74 -26.36 -7.68
N ASP A 295 5.40 -25.35 -6.88
CA ASP A 295 6.23 -24.75 -5.83
C ASP A 295 6.10 -25.45 -4.46
N GLY A 296 5.33 -26.54 -4.37
CA GLY A 296 5.07 -27.28 -3.13
C GLY A 296 4.15 -26.53 -2.15
N ARG A 297 3.41 -25.52 -2.60
CA ARG A 297 2.46 -24.75 -1.79
C ARG A 297 1.02 -25.06 -2.16
N ALA A 298 0.11 -24.86 -1.20
CA ALA A 298 -1.33 -24.92 -1.45
C ALA A 298 -2.05 -23.86 -0.63
N ILE A 299 -2.94 -23.09 -1.26
CA ILE A 299 -3.92 -22.24 -0.58
C ILE A 299 -5.30 -22.83 -0.88
N VAL A 300 -5.97 -23.35 0.15
CA VAL A 300 -7.30 -23.98 0.01
C VAL A 300 -8.32 -23.12 0.75
N ALA A 301 -9.05 -22.32 0.00
CA ALA A 301 -10.14 -21.51 0.52
C ALA A 301 -11.42 -22.34 0.74
N SER A 302 -12.32 -21.84 1.58
CA SER A 302 -13.66 -22.40 1.80
C SER A 302 -13.67 -23.88 2.21
N VAL A 303 -12.74 -24.29 3.08
CA VAL A 303 -12.86 -25.56 3.81
C VAL A 303 -14.00 -25.42 4.82
N GLU A 304 -14.89 -26.40 4.88
CA GLU A 304 -16.01 -26.40 5.81
C GLU A 304 -15.61 -27.08 7.11
N LEU A 305 -15.91 -26.42 8.23
CA LEU A 305 -15.67 -26.90 9.59
C LEU A 305 -16.89 -26.58 10.46
N PRO A 306 -17.08 -27.27 11.60
CA PRO A 306 -18.16 -26.93 12.53
C PRO A 306 -18.07 -25.49 13.05
N THR A 307 -19.17 -24.97 13.59
CA THR A 307 -19.22 -23.66 14.27
C THR A 307 -18.76 -23.72 15.74
N THR A 308 -17.91 -24.70 16.07
CA THR A 308 -17.39 -24.94 17.43
C THR A 308 -16.08 -25.73 17.38
N THR A 309 -15.17 -25.49 18.34
CA THR A 309 -13.96 -26.33 18.55
C THR A 309 -14.20 -27.50 19.51
N SER A 310 -15.35 -27.57 20.18
CA SER A 310 -15.64 -28.62 21.16
C SER A 310 -15.79 -30.00 20.52
N GLY A 311 -15.17 -31.02 21.14
CA GLY A 311 -15.15 -32.41 20.63
C GLY A 311 -14.09 -32.67 19.55
N ILE A 312 -13.42 -31.63 19.05
CA ILE A 312 -12.39 -31.74 18.00
C ILE A 312 -11.02 -31.70 18.66
N THR A 313 -10.22 -32.75 18.45
CA THR A 313 -8.94 -32.94 19.14
C THR A 313 -7.78 -32.37 18.33
N LEU A 314 -7.71 -32.71 17.04
CA LEU A 314 -6.64 -32.27 16.14
C LEU A 314 -7.09 -32.28 14.68
N LEU A 315 -6.39 -31.51 13.85
CA LEU A 315 -6.42 -31.62 12.40
C LEU A 315 -5.21 -32.42 11.91
N ALA A 316 -5.37 -33.17 10.83
CA ALA A 316 -4.35 -34.10 10.31
C ALA A 316 -4.31 -34.12 8.78
N VAL A 317 -3.15 -34.43 8.18
CA VAL A 317 -2.99 -34.58 6.72
C VAL A 317 -2.36 -35.92 6.37
N THR A 318 -2.93 -36.59 5.36
CA THR A 318 -2.38 -37.79 4.71
C THR A 318 -2.37 -37.62 3.19
N GLU A 319 -1.59 -38.46 2.50
CA GLU A 319 -1.65 -38.60 1.04
C GLU A 319 -2.55 -39.78 0.69
N GLU A 320 -3.67 -39.50 0.03
CA GLU A 320 -4.75 -40.44 -0.27
C GLU A 320 -4.91 -40.64 -1.79
N SER A 321 -5.84 -41.50 -2.19
CA SER A 321 -6.32 -41.55 -3.58
C SER A 321 -6.96 -40.21 -3.96
N SER A 322 -6.82 -39.77 -5.22
CA SER A 322 -7.55 -38.59 -5.72
C SER A 322 -9.08 -38.79 -5.78
N ALA A 323 -9.56 -40.03 -5.62
CA ALA A 323 -10.97 -40.35 -5.39
C ALA A 323 -11.44 -40.15 -3.93
N GLY A 324 -10.51 -39.89 -3.00
CA GLY A 324 -10.78 -39.82 -1.57
C GLY A 324 -10.73 -41.16 -0.84
N ALA A 325 -11.09 -41.11 0.45
CA ALA A 325 -11.16 -42.23 1.38
C ALA A 325 -12.11 -41.87 2.54
N GLU A 326 -12.79 -42.85 3.14
CA GLU A 326 -13.69 -42.63 4.30
C GLU A 326 -12.92 -42.53 5.62
N ALA A 327 -11.73 -43.16 5.69
CA ALA A 327 -10.79 -43.09 6.80
C ALA A 327 -9.34 -43.01 6.25
N PRO A 328 -8.37 -42.48 7.02
CA PRO A 328 -6.99 -42.35 6.56
C PRO A 328 -6.37 -43.71 6.23
N THR A 329 -5.81 -43.87 5.03
CA THR A 329 -5.16 -45.14 4.62
C THR A 329 -3.71 -45.26 5.09
N MET A 330 -3.15 -44.16 5.62
CA MET A 330 -1.79 -44.08 6.15
C MET A 330 -1.73 -43.25 7.43
N THR A 331 -0.62 -43.34 8.16
CA THR A 331 -0.33 -42.47 9.30
C THR A 331 -0.22 -41.01 8.85
N PRO A 332 -0.90 -40.04 9.50
CA PRO A 332 -0.72 -38.62 9.20
C PRO A 332 0.72 -38.13 9.36
N PHE A 333 1.19 -37.37 8.38
CA PHE A 333 2.54 -36.80 8.37
C PHE A 333 2.59 -35.34 8.86
N LEU A 334 1.44 -34.63 8.81
CA LEU A 334 1.20 -33.36 9.50
C LEU A 334 0.07 -33.53 10.51
N VAL A 335 0.26 -33.01 11.73
CA VAL A 335 -0.77 -32.98 12.79
C VAL A 335 -0.72 -31.67 13.58
N GLY A 336 -1.88 -31.15 13.96
CA GLY A 336 -2.01 -29.92 14.74
C GLY A 336 -3.19 -29.96 15.69
N SER A 337 -2.93 -29.82 16.99
CA SER A 337 -3.97 -29.83 18.04
C SER A 337 -4.88 -28.62 17.93
N VAL A 338 -6.20 -28.84 18.01
CA VAL A 338 -7.17 -27.74 18.02
C VAL A 338 -7.26 -27.18 19.45
N PRO A 339 -7.11 -25.86 19.66
CA PRO A 339 -7.25 -25.28 20.99
C PRO A 339 -8.72 -25.36 21.45
N THR A 340 -8.95 -26.14 22.51
CA THR A 340 -10.25 -26.19 23.19
C THR A 340 -10.48 -24.87 23.93
N LYS A 341 -11.69 -24.30 23.79
CA LYS A 341 -12.04 -23.01 24.40
C LYS A 341 -12.28 -23.17 25.91
N GLY A 342 -11.20 -23.28 26.67
CA GLY A 342 -11.21 -23.48 28.12
C GLY A 342 -9.82 -23.59 28.78
N ALA A 343 -8.72 -23.64 28.02
CA ALA A 343 -7.36 -23.72 28.55
C ALA A 343 -6.70 -22.34 28.74
N THR A 344 -7.19 -21.55 29.71
CA THR A 344 -6.48 -20.36 30.21
C THR A 344 -5.57 -20.77 31.38
N GLN A 345 -4.30 -20.37 31.32
CA GLN A 345 -3.38 -20.27 32.48
C GLN A 345 -2.65 -18.93 32.38
#